data_AF-D5UPW1-F1
#
_entry.id   AF-D5UPW1-F1
#
_cell.length_a   1.000
_cell.length_b   1.000
_cell.length_c   1.000
_cell.angle_alpha   90.00
_cell.angle_beta   90.00
_cell.angle_gamma   90.00
#
_symmetry.space_group_name_H-M   'P 1'
#
loop_
_entity.id
_entity.type
_entity.pdbx_description
1 polymer ?
#
loop_
_entity_poly.entity_id
_entity_poly.type
_entity_poly.pdbx_seq_one_letter_code
_entity_poly.pdbx_strand_id
1 'polypeptide(L)'
;MTKRLTAVDAARGLAVFSMITGHFDEGAFLSWPTHEIPYFDGASAFVLLSGLILGVVHRRWVDRDGGCSTSRERLARRITVIYVCQVLLSGLAAIVSLVWPPATHLGLRPIHETSHPVLDIVTLRYLPAGGDVLALYFVLMCAALILIPVLRKGWWKPILVFSLALYIWAMLQPPAWFLLPNENAAGATADWCAWQALFVPALVVGWKWHDWRVSEVMVKSRVVVVLLLGTAAVFVGGRAVSRTPAADMLGAKIEFGPARVIAAWVVLPAVIAVVTLLLRYPWFRRASHPFVVVGTRSLDSYVLQALLLMTLPVVVIQPWGPGPATGITLAVLVLCWAWAEFRTWAGWAKLHRIPSRFAHRSRRHRSLVGFER
;
A
#
# COMPACT_ATOMS: atom_id res chain seq x y z
N MET A 1 -26.71 -1.76 -7.87
CA MET A 1 -25.86 -1.62 -6.67
C MET A 1 -24.50 -2.23 -6.93
N THR A 2 -23.42 -1.43 -6.87
CA THR A 2 -22.03 -1.92 -7.02
C THR A 2 -21.70 -2.93 -5.92
N LYS A 3 -21.39 -4.18 -6.29
CA LYS A 3 -20.74 -5.12 -5.36
C LYS A 3 -19.36 -4.53 -5.04
N ARG A 4 -19.21 -3.97 -3.84
CA ARG A 4 -17.91 -3.57 -3.28
C ARG A 4 -16.99 -4.79 -3.33
N LEU A 5 -15.72 -4.61 -3.69
CA LEU A 5 -14.75 -5.69 -3.75
C LEU A 5 -14.25 -6.01 -2.33
N THR A 6 -15.15 -6.52 -1.48
CA THR A 6 -14.88 -6.76 -0.05
C THR A 6 -13.67 -7.66 0.18
N ALA A 7 -13.45 -8.65 -0.68
CA ALA A 7 -12.27 -9.52 -0.59
C ALA A 7 -10.97 -8.76 -0.87
N VAL A 8 -11.00 -7.83 -1.82
CA VAL A 8 -9.84 -6.98 -2.16
C VAL A 8 -9.59 -5.97 -1.04
N ASP A 9 -10.65 -5.41 -0.46
CA ASP A 9 -10.56 -4.54 0.72
C ASP A 9 -9.97 -5.30 1.92
N ALA A 10 -10.42 -6.53 2.20
CA ALA A 10 -9.85 -7.40 3.24
C ALA A 10 -8.37 -7.73 2.98
N ALA A 11 -8.02 -8.09 1.74
CA ALA A 11 -6.63 -8.36 1.36
C ALA A 11 -5.73 -7.12 1.54
N ARG A 12 -6.24 -5.92 1.28
CA ARG A 12 -5.52 -4.66 1.57
C ARG A 12 -5.32 -4.45 3.07
N GLY A 13 -6.33 -4.79 3.88
CA GLY A 13 -6.20 -4.78 5.34
C GLY A 13 -5.16 -5.78 5.85
N LEU A 14 -5.12 -6.98 5.27
CA LEU A 14 -4.09 -7.98 5.56
C LEU A 14 -2.69 -7.50 5.14
N ALA A 15 -2.56 -6.79 4.01
CA ALA A 15 -1.30 -6.17 3.60
C ALA A 15 -0.83 -5.11 4.62
N VAL A 16 -1.74 -4.26 5.11
CA VAL A 16 -1.44 -3.32 6.20
C VAL A 16 -1.03 -4.05 7.47
N PHE A 17 -1.75 -5.09 7.86
CA PHE A 17 -1.39 -5.90 9.02
C PHE A 17 -0.01 -6.53 8.89
N SER A 18 0.34 -7.08 7.71
CA SER A 18 1.67 -7.61 7.41
C SER A 18 2.76 -6.54 7.53
N MET A 19 2.49 -5.29 7.12
CA MET A 19 3.43 -4.18 7.33
C MET A 19 3.55 -3.83 8.81
N ILE A 20 2.47 -3.86 9.59
CA ILE A 20 2.53 -3.63 11.05
C ILE A 20 3.38 -4.72 11.71
N THR A 21 3.07 -6.00 11.48
CA THR A 21 3.81 -7.12 12.09
C THR A 21 5.28 -7.12 11.67
N GLY A 22 5.59 -6.77 10.42
CA GLY A 22 6.96 -6.68 9.93
C GLY A 22 7.78 -5.52 10.51
N HIS A 23 7.16 -4.57 11.20
CA HIS A 23 7.85 -3.44 11.83
C HIS A 23 7.83 -3.49 13.36
N PHE A 24 6.85 -4.15 13.97
CA PHE A 24 6.66 -4.15 15.43
C PHE A 24 6.80 -5.53 16.09
N ASP A 25 6.69 -6.64 15.35
CA ASP A 25 6.68 -8.02 15.87
C ASP A 25 7.45 -8.99 14.95
N GLU A 26 8.51 -8.50 14.29
CA GLU A 26 9.29 -9.30 13.35
C GLU A 26 9.90 -10.52 14.06
N GLY A 27 9.67 -11.72 13.52
CA GLY A 27 10.13 -12.98 14.09
C GLY A 27 9.27 -13.52 15.24
N ALA A 28 8.22 -12.83 15.64
CA ALA A 28 7.29 -13.28 16.67
C ALA A 28 5.98 -13.86 16.06
N PHE A 29 5.13 -14.43 16.92
CA PHE A 29 4.03 -15.30 16.54
C PHE A 29 3.02 -14.64 15.58
N LEU A 30 2.76 -13.33 15.70
CA LEU A 30 1.81 -12.66 14.82
C LEU A 30 2.38 -12.35 13.44
N SER A 31 3.70 -12.27 13.30
CA SER A 31 4.35 -12.06 12.01
C SER A 31 4.37 -13.34 11.15
N TRP A 32 4.40 -14.52 11.79
CA TRP A 32 4.53 -15.82 11.14
C TRP A 32 3.56 -16.04 9.95
N PRO A 33 2.23 -15.83 10.09
CA PRO A 33 1.31 -16.10 8.99
C PRO A 33 1.53 -15.21 7.75
N THR A 34 2.18 -14.06 7.91
CA THR A 34 2.35 -13.06 6.84
C THR A 34 3.75 -13.00 6.24
N HIS A 35 4.76 -13.58 6.92
CA HIS A 35 6.18 -13.45 6.53
C HIS A 35 6.88 -14.79 6.25
N GLU A 36 6.20 -15.93 6.45
CA GLU A 36 6.77 -17.25 6.15
C GLU A 36 6.88 -17.60 4.67
N ILE A 37 6.09 -16.93 3.82
CA ILE A 37 6.13 -17.12 2.37
C ILE A 37 7.33 -16.35 1.83
N PRO A 38 8.37 -17.02 1.30
CA PRO A 38 9.57 -16.35 0.82
C PRO A 38 9.23 -15.33 -0.27
N TYR A 39 9.92 -14.19 -0.25
CA TYR A 39 9.84 -13.15 -1.29
C TYR A 39 8.46 -12.49 -1.45
N PHE A 40 7.53 -12.69 -0.52
CA PHE A 40 6.23 -12.02 -0.51
C PHE A 40 6.04 -11.27 0.81
N ASP A 41 5.65 -10.00 0.72
CA ASP A 41 5.42 -9.14 1.89
C ASP A 41 4.22 -8.20 1.69
N GLY A 42 3.82 -7.54 2.79
CA GLY A 42 2.73 -6.57 2.80
C GLY A 42 2.93 -5.40 1.82
N ALA A 43 4.17 -4.97 1.58
CA ALA A 43 4.47 -3.89 0.63
C ALA A 43 4.16 -4.33 -0.82
N SER A 44 4.63 -5.52 -1.21
CA SER A 44 4.35 -6.12 -2.51
C SER A 44 2.84 -6.28 -2.75
N ALA A 45 2.13 -6.79 -1.73
CA ALA A 45 0.68 -6.91 -1.78
C ALA A 45 -0.01 -5.55 -1.90
N PHE A 46 0.44 -4.55 -1.14
CA PHE A 46 -0.13 -3.20 -1.15
C PHE A 46 0.01 -2.52 -2.51
N VAL A 47 1.18 -2.61 -3.15
CA VAL A 47 1.45 -2.01 -4.47
C VAL A 47 0.60 -2.67 -5.56
N LEU A 48 0.54 -4.01 -5.60
CA LEU A 48 -0.27 -4.76 -6.57
C LEU A 48 -1.76 -4.42 -6.39
N LEU A 49 -2.28 -4.50 -5.17
CA LEU A 49 -3.68 -4.19 -4.85
C LEU A 49 -4.05 -2.74 -5.18
N SER A 50 -3.10 -1.81 -5.00
CA SER A 50 -3.30 -0.40 -5.32
C SER A 50 -3.50 -0.18 -6.83
N GLY A 51 -2.67 -0.81 -7.67
CA GLY A 51 -2.85 -0.80 -9.13
C GLY A 51 -4.20 -1.39 -9.51
N LEU A 52 -4.55 -2.56 -8.97
CA LEU A 52 -5.80 -3.25 -9.22
C LEU A 52 -7.04 -2.39 -8.92
N ILE A 53 -7.11 -1.85 -7.70
CA ILE A 53 -8.25 -1.01 -7.28
C ILE A 53 -8.31 0.27 -8.11
N LEU A 54 -7.15 0.88 -8.43
CA LEU A 54 -7.11 2.06 -9.27
C LEU A 54 -7.73 1.78 -10.65
N GLY A 55 -7.39 0.64 -11.26
CA GLY A 55 -7.94 0.24 -12.56
C GLY A 55 -9.46 0.08 -12.52
N VAL A 56 -9.97 -0.66 -11.52
CA VAL A 56 -11.41 -0.91 -11.36
C VAL A 56 -12.18 0.39 -11.16
N VAL A 57 -11.68 1.27 -10.27
CA VAL A 57 -12.39 2.49 -9.88
C VAL A 57 -12.34 3.54 -10.98
N HIS A 58 -11.17 3.74 -11.59
CA HIS A 58 -11.01 4.76 -12.62
C HIS A 58 -11.69 4.37 -13.94
N ARG A 59 -11.74 3.08 -14.30
CA ARG A 59 -12.53 2.60 -15.45
C ARG A 59 -13.99 3.04 -15.32
N ARG A 60 -14.60 2.81 -14.14
CA ARG A 60 -16.00 3.19 -13.88
C ARG A 60 -16.24 4.69 -14.02
N TRP A 61 -15.34 5.53 -13.52
CA TRP A 61 -15.49 6.99 -13.68
C TRP A 61 -15.36 7.42 -15.14
N VAL A 62 -14.41 6.81 -15.86
CA VAL A 62 -14.22 7.11 -17.28
C VAL A 62 -15.41 6.70 -18.13
N ASP A 63 -15.97 5.52 -17.88
CA ASP A 63 -17.15 5.02 -18.59
C ASP A 63 -18.41 5.85 -18.26
N ARG A 64 -18.60 6.20 -16.98
CA ARG A 64 -19.75 6.99 -16.53
C ARG A 64 -19.75 8.41 -17.09
N ASP A 65 -18.59 9.05 -17.13
CA ASP A 65 -18.47 10.47 -17.49
C ASP A 65 -18.10 10.65 -18.98
N GLY A 66 -17.96 9.55 -19.75
CA GLY A 66 -17.55 9.58 -21.15
C GLY A 66 -16.17 10.20 -21.40
N GLY A 67 -15.33 10.30 -20.36
CA GLY A 67 -14.15 11.18 -20.35
C GLY A 67 -13.19 10.91 -19.19
N CYS A 68 -11.96 11.45 -19.30
CA CYS A 68 -10.94 11.28 -18.24
C CYS A 68 -10.91 12.41 -17.21
N SER A 69 -11.78 13.43 -17.30
CA SER A 69 -11.71 14.62 -16.45
C SER A 69 -11.85 14.29 -14.95
N THR A 70 -12.98 13.70 -14.54
CA THR A 70 -13.21 13.29 -13.15
C THR A 70 -12.16 12.30 -12.64
N SER A 71 -11.72 11.40 -13.51
CA SER A 71 -10.68 10.42 -13.21
C SER A 71 -9.35 11.11 -12.87
N ARG A 72 -8.93 12.08 -13.70
CA ARG A 72 -7.73 12.90 -13.48
C ARG A 72 -7.84 13.77 -12.25
N GLU A 73 -8.95 14.47 -12.05
CA GLU A 73 -9.16 15.34 -10.87
C GLU A 73 -9.04 14.53 -9.56
N ARG A 74 -9.71 13.37 -9.50
CA ARG A 74 -9.67 12.50 -8.31
C ARG A 74 -8.30 11.87 -8.11
N LEU A 75 -7.62 11.51 -9.19
CA LEU A 75 -6.25 10.99 -9.13
C LEU A 75 -5.28 12.05 -8.63
N ALA A 76 -5.29 13.25 -9.23
CA ALA A 76 -4.45 14.37 -8.84
C ALA A 76 -4.64 14.72 -7.35
N ARG A 77 -5.89 14.81 -6.89
CA ARG A 77 -6.17 15.05 -5.47
C ARG A 77 -5.60 13.96 -4.56
N ARG A 78 -5.67 12.69 -4.98
CA ARG A 78 -5.12 11.58 -4.20
C ARG A 78 -3.60 11.63 -4.18
N ILE A 79 -2.96 11.94 -5.30
CA ILE A 79 -1.52 12.18 -5.42
C ILE A 79 -1.09 13.31 -4.48
N THR A 80 -1.80 14.44 -4.47
CA THR A 80 -1.54 15.56 -3.56
C THR A 80 -1.62 15.14 -2.09
N VAL A 81 -2.65 14.37 -1.71
CA VAL A 81 -2.77 13.87 -0.33
C VAL A 81 -1.59 12.97 0.03
N ILE A 82 -1.21 12.03 -0.85
CA ILE A 82 -0.06 11.14 -0.63
C ILE A 82 1.22 11.97 -0.44
N TYR A 83 1.47 12.92 -1.35
CA TYR A 83 2.62 13.81 -1.28
C TYR A 83 2.68 14.58 0.04
N VAL A 84 1.58 15.24 0.41
CA VAL A 84 1.52 16.00 1.67
C VAL A 84 1.73 15.08 2.87
N CYS A 85 1.11 13.90 2.90
CA CYS A 85 1.37 12.93 3.96
C CYS A 85 2.85 12.54 4.04
N GLN A 86 3.51 12.29 2.90
CA GLN A 86 4.92 11.92 2.88
C GLN A 86 5.82 13.08 3.35
N VAL A 87 5.55 14.31 2.90
CA VAL A 87 6.28 15.51 3.36
C VAL A 87 6.13 15.70 4.87
N LEU A 88 4.92 15.53 5.41
CA LEU A 88 4.67 15.64 6.86
C LEU A 88 5.38 14.54 7.66
N LEU A 89 5.37 13.29 7.16
CA LEU A 89 6.11 12.19 7.79
C LEU A 89 7.62 12.44 7.77
N SER A 90 8.14 12.95 6.66
CA SER A 90 9.56 13.30 6.50
C SER A 90 9.96 14.47 7.41
N GLY A 91 9.09 15.47 7.55
CA GLY A 91 9.25 16.56 8.50
C GLY A 91 9.21 16.11 9.96
N LEU A 92 8.32 15.18 10.32
CA LEU A 92 8.32 14.57 11.65
C LEU A 92 9.61 13.80 11.91
N ALA A 93 10.08 13.02 10.95
CA ALA A 93 11.35 12.29 11.05
C ALA A 93 12.53 13.25 11.28
N ALA A 94 12.53 14.40 10.60
CA ALA A 94 13.52 15.45 10.81
C ALA A 94 13.46 16.00 12.25
N ILE A 95 12.26 16.28 12.77
CA ILE A 95 12.07 16.73 14.16
C ILE A 95 12.58 15.68 15.15
N VAL A 96 12.21 14.41 14.97
CA VAL A 96 12.69 13.30 15.82
C VAL A 96 14.21 13.22 15.80
N SER A 97 14.84 13.38 14.63
CA SER A 97 16.30 13.35 14.50
C SER A 97 17.03 14.47 15.26
N LEU A 98 16.34 15.60 15.53
CA LEU A 98 16.88 16.72 16.32
C LEU A 98 16.71 16.50 17.82
N VAL A 99 15.60 15.90 18.24
CA VAL A 99 15.23 15.78 19.66
C VAL A 99 15.81 14.52 20.32
N TRP A 100 16.10 13.47 19.54
CA TRP A 100 16.58 12.19 20.08
C TRP A 100 17.86 11.67 19.41
N PRO A 101 19.04 12.27 19.66
CA PRO A 101 20.34 11.71 19.28
C PRO A 101 20.67 10.55 20.24
N PRO A 102 20.74 9.27 19.80
CA PRO A 102 21.09 8.82 18.46
C PRO A 102 19.88 8.25 17.70
N ALA A 103 19.30 9.06 16.81
CA ALA A 103 18.21 8.68 15.91
C ALA A 103 18.65 7.62 14.86
N THR A 104 19.93 7.28 14.83
CA THR A 104 20.51 6.22 14.00
C THR A 104 19.90 4.85 14.27
N HIS A 105 19.45 4.57 15.51
CA HIS A 105 18.71 3.34 15.82
C HIS A 105 17.35 3.25 15.10
N LEU A 106 16.83 4.37 14.61
CA LEU A 106 15.62 4.46 13.77
C LEU A 106 15.95 4.53 12.27
N GLY A 107 17.22 4.33 11.91
CA GLY A 107 17.74 4.48 10.56
C GLY A 107 17.77 5.92 10.07
N LEU A 108 17.59 6.91 10.96
CA LEU A 108 17.58 8.33 10.60
C LEU A 108 18.98 8.92 10.76
N ARG A 109 19.42 9.66 9.74
CA ARG A 109 20.60 10.50 9.84
C ARG A 109 20.19 11.83 10.48
N PRO A 110 20.99 12.42 11.39
CA PRO A 110 20.66 13.73 11.94
C PRO A 110 20.46 14.77 10.84
N ILE A 111 19.29 15.42 10.81
CA ILE A 111 18.90 16.29 9.69
C ILE A 111 19.84 17.49 9.49
N HIS A 112 20.57 17.92 10.52
CA HIS A 112 21.53 19.02 10.45
C HIS A 112 22.84 18.65 9.71
N GLU A 113 23.10 17.36 9.50
CA GLU A 113 24.23 16.88 8.69
C GLU A 113 23.89 16.85 7.20
N THR A 114 22.62 17.02 6.85
CA THR A 114 22.14 17.03 5.47
C THR A 114 22.38 18.42 4.86
N SER A 115 22.91 18.48 3.63
CA SER A 115 23.25 19.76 2.99
C SER A 115 22.04 20.66 2.72
N HIS A 116 20.89 20.08 2.39
CA HIS A 116 19.68 20.83 2.01
C HIS A 116 18.41 20.25 2.67
N PRO A 117 18.28 20.34 4.00
CA PRO A 117 17.28 19.57 4.75
C PRO A 117 15.83 19.83 4.31
N VAL A 118 15.48 21.10 4.05
CA VAL A 118 14.14 21.46 3.55
C VAL A 118 13.90 20.90 2.14
N LEU A 119 14.91 20.97 1.27
CA LEU A 119 14.80 20.45 -0.09
C LEU A 119 14.63 18.93 -0.05
N ASP A 120 15.39 18.23 0.79
CA ASP A 120 15.32 16.77 0.89
C ASP A 120 13.99 16.28 1.47
N ILE A 121 13.38 17.04 2.39
CA ILE A 121 12.02 16.76 2.87
C ILE A 121 10.98 16.97 1.75
N VAL A 122 11.03 18.09 1.04
CA VAL A 122 10.04 18.45 0.01
C VAL A 122 10.18 17.60 -1.24
N THR A 123 11.41 17.21 -1.60
CA THR A 123 11.70 16.34 -2.76
C THR A 123 11.63 14.85 -2.42
N LEU A 124 11.21 14.50 -1.20
CA LEU A 124 11.06 13.12 -0.72
C LEU A 124 12.37 12.32 -0.72
N ARG A 125 13.50 12.98 -0.47
CA ARG A 125 14.84 12.37 -0.32
C ARG A 125 15.20 12.09 1.14
N TYR A 126 14.48 12.63 2.11
CA TYR A 126 14.66 12.32 3.53
C TYR A 126 13.50 11.43 4.02
N LEU A 127 13.63 10.11 3.83
CA LEU A 127 12.53 9.17 4.07
C LEU A 127 12.73 8.40 5.38
N PRO A 128 11.75 8.41 6.29
CA PRO A 128 11.83 7.59 7.51
C PRO A 128 11.62 6.11 7.22
N ALA A 129 11.87 5.25 8.22
CA ALA A 129 11.49 3.85 8.16
C ALA A 129 10.01 3.70 7.77
N GLY A 130 9.74 2.93 6.71
CA GLY A 130 8.41 2.80 6.14
C GLY A 130 7.92 4.01 5.34
N GLY A 131 8.75 5.00 5.02
CA GLY A 131 8.43 6.09 4.09
C GLY A 131 8.59 5.68 2.62
N ASP A 132 9.44 4.69 2.36
CA ASP A 132 9.87 4.29 1.02
C ASP A 132 8.73 3.79 0.14
N VAL A 133 7.87 2.94 0.70
CA VAL A 133 6.73 2.37 -0.04
C VAL A 133 5.72 3.45 -0.41
N LEU A 134 5.56 4.49 0.41
CA LEU A 134 4.66 5.60 0.13
C LEU A 134 5.23 6.55 -0.94
N ALA A 135 6.55 6.82 -0.91
CA ALA A 135 7.25 7.55 -1.96
C ALA A 135 7.19 6.80 -3.31
N LEU A 136 7.45 5.49 -3.30
CA LEU A 136 7.27 4.62 -4.46
C LEU A 136 5.82 4.69 -4.98
N TYR A 137 4.86 4.58 -4.07
CA TYR A 137 3.44 4.64 -4.42
C TYR A 137 3.05 5.99 -5.05
N PHE A 138 3.63 7.11 -4.58
CA PHE A 138 3.47 8.42 -5.20
C PHE A 138 3.92 8.42 -6.66
N VAL A 139 5.13 7.90 -6.95
CA VAL A 139 5.66 7.83 -8.33
C VAL A 139 4.76 6.98 -9.23
N LEU A 140 4.35 5.80 -8.78
CA LEU A 140 3.48 4.91 -9.54
C LEU A 140 2.09 5.51 -9.78
N MET A 141 1.56 6.27 -8.81
CA MET A 141 0.30 6.99 -8.97
C MET A 141 0.40 8.14 -9.97
N CYS A 142 1.53 8.84 -10.04
CA CYS A 142 1.81 9.82 -11.08
C CYS A 142 1.82 9.17 -12.47
N ALA A 143 2.45 8.01 -12.63
CA ALA A 143 2.42 7.26 -13.89
C ALA A 143 0.98 6.93 -14.35
N ALA A 144 0.07 6.67 -13.40
CA ALA A 144 -1.33 6.39 -13.72
C ALA A 144 -2.08 7.58 -14.38
N LEU A 145 -1.61 8.84 -14.21
CA LEU A 145 -2.18 10.00 -14.91
C LEU A 145 -2.05 9.87 -16.44
N ILE A 146 -1.01 9.19 -16.90
CA ILE A 146 -0.73 8.91 -18.32
C ILE A 146 -1.37 7.58 -18.72
N LEU A 147 -1.20 6.54 -17.91
CA LEU A 147 -1.66 5.19 -18.25
C LEU A 147 -3.18 5.11 -18.43
N ILE A 148 -3.97 5.79 -17.59
CA ILE A 148 -5.44 5.74 -17.67
C ILE A 148 -5.97 6.27 -19.02
N PRO A 149 -5.58 7.46 -19.52
CA PRO A 149 -5.91 7.91 -20.86
C PRO A 149 -5.51 6.95 -21.97
N VAL A 150 -4.33 6.30 -21.86
CA VAL A 150 -3.85 5.34 -22.86
C VAL A 150 -4.67 4.04 -22.81
N LEU A 151 -5.03 3.56 -21.61
CA LEU A 151 -5.94 2.42 -21.41
C LEU A 151 -7.32 2.66 -22.00
N ARG A 152 -7.84 3.90 -21.89
CA ARG A 152 -9.11 4.28 -22.52
C ARG A 152 -9.08 4.12 -24.03
N LYS A 153 -7.94 4.39 -24.68
CA LYS A 153 -7.76 4.19 -26.12
C LYS A 153 -7.68 2.69 -26.51
N GLY A 154 -7.67 1.77 -25.54
CA GLY A 154 -7.57 0.33 -25.78
C GLY A 154 -6.16 -0.21 -25.85
N TRP A 155 -5.14 0.60 -25.56
CA TRP A 155 -3.71 0.27 -25.73
C TRP A 155 -3.13 -0.51 -24.55
N TRP A 156 -3.90 -1.44 -23.99
CA TRP A 156 -3.47 -2.22 -22.83
C TRP A 156 -2.33 -3.20 -23.16
N LYS A 157 -2.29 -3.76 -24.38
CA LYS A 157 -1.20 -4.67 -24.79
C LYS A 157 0.15 -3.96 -24.88
N PRO A 158 0.30 -2.82 -25.58
CA PRO A 158 1.54 -2.05 -25.57
C PRO A 158 1.99 -1.65 -24.15
N ILE A 159 1.04 -1.28 -23.27
CA ILE A 159 1.36 -0.96 -21.87
C ILE A 159 2.03 -2.15 -21.16
N LEU A 160 1.48 -3.36 -21.34
CA LEU A 160 2.06 -4.57 -20.72
C LEU A 160 3.42 -4.93 -21.30
N VAL A 161 3.57 -4.84 -22.62
CA VAL A 161 4.87 -5.09 -23.30
C VAL A 161 5.92 -4.10 -22.82
N PHE A 162 5.56 -2.81 -22.74
CA PHE A 162 6.46 -1.77 -22.24
C PHE A 162 6.79 -1.96 -20.76
N SER A 163 5.81 -2.32 -19.93
CA SER A 163 6.02 -2.64 -18.51
C SER A 163 7.00 -3.80 -18.34
N LEU A 164 6.86 -4.86 -19.14
CA LEU A 164 7.79 -6.00 -19.12
C LEU A 164 9.19 -5.60 -19.61
N ALA A 165 9.29 -4.81 -20.68
CA ALA A 165 10.57 -4.33 -21.19
C ALA A 165 11.30 -3.45 -20.17
N LEU A 166 10.58 -2.54 -19.50
CA LEU A 166 11.12 -1.72 -18.41
C LEU A 166 11.62 -2.58 -17.24
N TYR A 167 10.85 -3.59 -16.85
CA TYR A 167 11.27 -4.52 -15.80
C TYR A 167 12.54 -5.28 -16.17
N ILE A 168 12.62 -5.81 -17.39
CA ILE A 168 13.83 -6.50 -17.88
C ILE A 168 15.02 -5.53 -17.89
N TRP A 169 14.83 -4.28 -18.31
CA TRP A 169 15.88 -3.27 -18.30
C TRP A 169 16.38 -2.98 -16.87
N ALA A 170 15.46 -2.83 -15.91
CA ALA A 170 15.81 -2.66 -14.50
C ALA A 170 16.63 -3.84 -13.94
N MET A 171 16.37 -5.07 -14.40
CA MET A 171 17.11 -6.27 -13.97
C MET A 171 18.50 -6.38 -14.59
N LEU A 172 18.68 -5.94 -15.83
CA LEU A 172 19.94 -6.09 -16.54
C LEU A 172 20.93 -4.96 -16.22
N GLN A 173 20.43 -3.72 -16.18
CA GLN A 173 21.28 -2.54 -16.02
C GLN A 173 20.46 -1.36 -15.50
N PRO A 174 20.12 -1.33 -14.19
CA PRO A 174 19.32 -0.26 -13.62
C PRO A 174 20.13 1.05 -13.58
N PRO A 175 19.71 2.10 -14.29
CA PRO A 175 20.31 3.42 -14.12
C PRO A 175 20.06 3.93 -12.69
N ALA A 176 20.98 4.73 -12.14
CA ALA A 176 20.86 5.22 -10.75
C ALA A 176 19.54 5.95 -10.45
N TRP A 177 18.92 6.59 -11.44
CA TRP A 177 17.64 7.31 -11.29
C TRP A 177 16.40 6.40 -11.25
N PHE A 178 16.57 5.08 -11.44
CA PHE A 178 15.53 4.10 -11.12
C PHE A 178 15.35 3.92 -9.61
N LEU A 179 16.43 4.08 -8.85
CA LEU A 179 16.39 3.98 -7.41
C LEU A 179 15.89 5.29 -6.81
N LEU A 180 14.91 5.19 -5.92
CA LEU A 180 14.46 6.34 -5.16
C LEU A 180 15.57 6.78 -4.19
N PRO A 181 16.02 8.04 -4.26
CA PRO A 181 17.07 8.54 -3.39
C PRO A 181 16.58 8.62 -1.95
N ASN A 182 17.44 8.23 -1.01
CA ASN A 182 17.22 8.46 0.41
C ASN A 182 18.55 8.85 1.08
N GLU A 183 18.59 10.03 1.69
CA GLU A 183 19.76 10.62 2.35
C GLU A 183 20.01 10.03 3.75
N ASN A 184 19.09 9.19 4.24
CA ASN A 184 19.25 8.48 5.50
C ASN A 184 20.22 7.30 5.37
N ALA A 185 20.66 6.76 6.52
CA ALA A 185 21.65 5.70 6.61
C ALA A 185 21.29 4.41 5.83
N ALA A 186 19.99 4.20 5.57
CA ALA A 186 19.50 3.07 4.78
C ALA A 186 19.89 3.13 3.28
N GLY A 187 20.30 4.29 2.76
CA GLY A 187 20.61 4.49 1.34
C GLY A 187 19.37 4.36 0.44
N ALA A 188 19.57 4.34 -0.89
CA ALA A 188 18.48 4.27 -1.85
C ALA A 188 17.57 3.04 -1.64
N THR A 189 16.25 3.20 -1.77
CA THR A 189 15.31 2.27 -1.10
C THR A 189 14.45 1.41 -2.01
N ALA A 190 13.99 1.91 -3.15
CA ALA A 190 13.17 1.14 -4.08
C ALA A 190 13.43 1.50 -5.54
N ASP A 191 13.61 0.50 -6.39
CA ASP A 191 13.64 0.65 -7.85
C ASP A 191 12.20 0.83 -8.38
N TRP A 192 11.79 2.07 -8.65
CA TRP A 192 10.42 2.32 -9.12
C TRP A 192 10.14 1.67 -10.48
N CYS A 193 11.18 1.42 -11.29
CA CYS A 193 11.08 0.81 -12.61
C CYS A 193 10.90 -0.72 -12.54
N ALA A 194 11.45 -1.36 -11.51
CA ALA A 194 11.18 -2.77 -11.24
C ALA A 194 9.81 -2.96 -10.56
N TRP A 195 9.52 -2.15 -9.53
CA TRP A 195 8.28 -2.25 -8.75
C TRP A 195 7.01 -1.95 -9.57
N GLN A 196 7.10 -1.18 -10.67
CA GLN A 196 5.97 -0.99 -11.59
C GLN A 196 5.47 -2.30 -12.22
N ALA A 197 6.27 -3.39 -12.25
CA ALA A 197 5.85 -4.71 -12.72
C ALA A 197 4.73 -5.33 -11.86
N LEU A 198 4.53 -4.85 -10.63
CA LEU A 198 3.33 -5.16 -9.85
C LEU A 198 2.17 -4.24 -10.24
N PHE A 199 2.43 -2.94 -10.23
CA PHE A 199 1.38 -1.91 -10.30
C PHE A 199 0.74 -1.80 -11.68
N VAL A 200 1.53 -1.75 -12.75
CA VAL A 200 1.05 -1.49 -14.12
C VAL A 200 0.23 -2.66 -14.65
N PRO A 201 0.66 -3.93 -14.55
CA PRO A 201 -0.18 -5.04 -14.98
C PRO A 201 -1.41 -5.20 -14.08
N ALA A 202 -1.32 -4.91 -12.77
CA ALA A 202 -2.48 -4.90 -11.90
C ALA A 202 -3.48 -3.80 -12.27
N LEU A 203 -3.01 -2.61 -12.66
CA LEU A 203 -3.83 -1.53 -13.19
C LEU A 203 -4.59 -1.98 -14.45
N VAL A 204 -3.92 -2.69 -15.37
CA VAL A 204 -4.54 -3.27 -16.57
C VAL A 204 -5.59 -4.32 -16.20
N VAL A 205 -5.27 -5.26 -15.32
CA VAL A 205 -6.23 -6.28 -14.83
C VAL A 205 -7.44 -5.62 -14.19
N GLY A 206 -7.22 -4.58 -13.38
CA GLY A 206 -8.29 -3.80 -12.76
C GLY A 206 -9.16 -3.06 -13.77
N TRP A 207 -8.53 -2.45 -14.78
CA TRP A 207 -9.22 -1.79 -15.88
C TRP A 207 -10.08 -2.77 -16.68
N LYS A 208 -9.60 -4.01 -16.86
CA LYS A 208 -10.27 -5.11 -17.56
C LYS A 208 -11.06 -6.04 -16.64
N TRP A 209 -11.28 -5.66 -15.38
CA TRP A 209 -11.86 -6.53 -14.36
C TRP A 209 -13.21 -7.12 -14.76
N HIS A 210 -14.07 -6.28 -15.36
CA HIS A 210 -15.38 -6.70 -15.86
C HIS A 210 -15.28 -7.44 -17.20
N ASP A 211 -14.53 -6.88 -18.16
CA ASP A 211 -14.33 -7.45 -19.50
C ASP A 211 -13.80 -8.89 -19.45
N TRP A 212 -12.88 -9.17 -18.54
CA TRP A 212 -12.27 -10.49 -18.34
C TRP A 212 -13.00 -11.34 -17.30
N ARG A 213 -14.12 -10.85 -16.75
CA ARG A 213 -14.94 -11.54 -15.74
C ARG A 213 -14.08 -12.06 -14.57
N VAL A 214 -13.08 -11.28 -14.14
CA VAL A 214 -12.02 -11.72 -13.21
C VAL A 214 -12.62 -12.27 -11.92
N SER A 215 -13.61 -11.60 -11.35
CA SER A 215 -14.29 -12.04 -10.12
C SER A 215 -14.97 -13.41 -10.24
N GLU A 216 -15.43 -13.78 -11.43
CA GLU A 216 -16.08 -15.07 -11.67
C GLU A 216 -15.05 -16.17 -11.93
N VAL A 217 -13.96 -15.84 -12.62
CA VAL A 217 -12.87 -16.77 -12.88
C VAL A 217 -12.15 -17.15 -11.57
N MET A 218 -11.89 -16.18 -10.70
CA MET A 218 -11.16 -16.40 -9.44
C MET A 218 -11.86 -17.36 -8.46
N VAL A 219 -13.18 -17.53 -8.57
CA VAL A 219 -13.95 -18.42 -7.67
C VAL A 219 -14.20 -19.81 -8.27
N LYS A 220 -13.73 -20.09 -9.49
CA LYS A 220 -13.82 -21.43 -10.07
C LYS A 220 -12.89 -22.38 -9.32
N SER A 221 -13.39 -23.56 -8.91
CA SER A 221 -12.61 -24.51 -8.12
C SER A 221 -11.26 -24.87 -8.74
N ARG A 222 -11.21 -25.05 -10.07
CA ARG A 222 -9.95 -25.32 -10.80
C ARG A 222 -8.93 -24.18 -10.64
N VAL A 223 -9.38 -22.94 -10.73
CA VAL A 223 -8.51 -21.75 -10.60
C VAL A 223 -8.01 -21.63 -9.16
N VAL A 224 -8.88 -21.84 -8.17
CA VAL A 224 -8.51 -21.83 -6.75
C VAL A 224 -7.45 -22.90 -6.47
N VAL A 225 -7.65 -24.13 -6.94
CA VAL A 225 -6.68 -25.21 -6.79
C VAL A 225 -5.34 -24.85 -7.44
N VAL A 226 -5.34 -24.32 -8.66
CA VAL A 226 -4.11 -23.87 -9.35
C VAL A 226 -3.39 -22.77 -8.56
N LEU A 227 -4.12 -21.80 -8.00
CA LEU A 227 -3.54 -20.73 -7.18
C LEU A 227 -2.95 -21.24 -5.86
N LEU A 228 -3.60 -22.21 -5.22
CA LEU A 228 -3.10 -22.84 -4.00
C LEU A 228 -1.86 -23.71 -4.27
N LEU A 229 -1.89 -24.53 -5.34
CA LEU A 229 -0.71 -25.30 -5.77
C LEU A 229 0.43 -24.38 -6.20
N GLY A 230 0.14 -23.29 -6.91
CA GLY A 230 1.11 -22.26 -7.24
C GLY A 230 1.71 -21.61 -6.00
N THR A 231 0.90 -21.31 -4.98
CA THR A 231 1.39 -20.77 -3.70
C THR A 231 2.29 -21.77 -2.98
N ALA A 232 1.94 -23.06 -2.97
CA ALA A 232 2.79 -24.10 -2.42
C ALA A 232 4.11 -24.25 -3.21
N ALA A 233 4.06 -24.15 -4.54
CA ALA A 233 5.25 -24.17 -5.40
C ALA A 233 6.15 -22.95 -5.17
N VAL A 234 5.58 -21.75 -5.00
CA VAL A 234 6.31 -20.53 -4.62
C VAL A 234 6.97 -20.71 -3.24
N PHE A 235 6.27 -21.32 -2.29
CA PHE A 235 6.82 -21.58 -0.96
C PHE A 235 8.04 -22.52 -1.03
N VAL A 236 7.88 -23.69 -1.66
CA VAL A 236 8.95 -24.69 -1.78
C VAL A 236 10.10 -24.16 -2.63
N GLY A 237 9.79 -23.62 -3.81
CA GLY A 237 10.78 -23.05 -4.73
C GLY A 237 11.51 -21.84 -4.13
N GLY A 238 10.79 -20.97 -3.42
CA GLY A 238 11.37 -19.82 -2.75
C GLY A 238 12.37 -20.23 -1.65
N ARG A 239 12.03 -21.25 -0.85
CA ARG A 239 12.93 -21.84 0.16
C ARG A 239 14.13 -22.55 -0.46
N ALA A 240 13.98 -23.12 -1.65
CA ALA A 240 15.11 -23.69 -2.39
C ALA A 240 16.03 -22.59 -2.92
N VAL A 241 15.48 -21.56 -3.58
CA VAL A 241 16.23 -20.41 -4.11
C VAL A 241 16.98 -19.67 -3.00
N SER A 242 16.37 -19.51 -1.82
CA SER A 242 17.01 -18.83 -0.68
C SER A 242 18.27 -19.52 -0.16
N ARG A 243 18.55 -20.75 -0.59
CA ARG A 243 19.77 -21.51 -0.26
C ARG A 243 20.81 -21.47 -1.38
N THR A 244 20.53 -20.76 -2.47
CA THR A 244 21.43 -20.65 -3.63
C THR A 244 22.16 -19.30 -3.62
N PRO A 245 23.34 -19.20 -4.27
CA PRO A 245 24.02 -17.91 -4.46
C PRO A 245 23.19 -16.88 -5.24
N ALA A 246 22.21 -17.34 -6.01
CA ALA A 246 21.31 -16.46 -6.77
C ALA A 246 20.21 -15.82 -5.90
N ALA A 247 20.12 -16.15 -4.61
CA ALA A 247 19.10 -15.62 -3.70
C ALA A 247 19.10 -14.08 -3.66
N ASP A 248 20.28 -13.48 -3.62
CA ASP A 248 20.43 -12.02 -3.51
C ASP A 248 19.85 -11.30 -4.73
N MET A 249 20.11 -11.83 -5.94
CA MET A 249 19.57 -11.27 -7.18
C MET A 249 18.07 -11.59 -7.36
N LEU A 250 17.68 -12.84 -7.12
CA LEU A 250 16.31 -13.30 -7.39
C LEU A 250 15.30 -12.79 -6.36
N GLY A 251 15.76 -12.63 -5.12
CA GLY A 251 14.98 -12.21 -3.96
C GLY A 251 15.17 -10.77 -3.53
N ALA A 252 16.03 -10.02 -4.24
CA ALA A 252 16.39 -8.63 -3.93
C ALA A 252 15.15 -7.77 -3.68
N LYS A 253 15.10 -7.06 -2.55
CA LYS A 253 13.92 -6.26 -2.17
C LYS A 253 13.90 -4.91 -2.86
N ILE A 254 15.04 -4.24 -2.95
CA ILE A 254 15.18 -2.88 -3.48
C ILE A 254 14.94 -2.90 -4.99
N GLU A 255 15.67 -3.77 -5.67
CA GLU A 255 15.61 -4.03 -7.11
C GLU A 255 14.37 -4.86 -7.50
N PHE A 256 13.66 -5.42 -6.51
CA PHE A 256 12.45 -6.19 -6.70
C PHE A 256 12.62 -7.40 -7.65
N GLY A 257 13.49 -8.32 -7.23
CA GLY A 257 13.92 -9.45 -8.05
C GLY A 257 12.79 -10.37 -8.54
N PRO A 258 13.04 -11.19 -9.58
CA PRO A 258 12.01 -11.99 -10.24
C PRO A 258 11.21 -12.92 -9.33
N ALA A 259 11.83 -13.48 -8.27
CA ALA A 259 11.12 -14.34 -7.34
C ALA A 259 10.02 -13.58 -6.60
N ARG A 260 10.23 -12.29 -6.27
CA ARG A 260 9.22 -11.43 -5.64
C ARG A 260 8.05 -11.13 -6.57
N VAL A 261 8.33 -10.84 -7.85
CA VAL A 261 7.28 -10.62 -8.87
C VAL A 261 6.39 -11.87 -8.99
N ILE A 262 7.00 -13.05 -9.14
CA ILE A 262 6.28 -14.31 -9.26
C ILE A 262 5.46 -14.59 -7.99
N ALA A 263 6.09 -14.46 -6.82
CA ALA A 263 5.41 -14.69 -5.55
C ALA A 263 4.19 -13.76 -5.38
N ALA A 264 4.33 -12.47 -5.67
CA ALA A 264 3.22 -11.52 -5.58
C ALA A 264 2.07 -11.85 -6.54
N TRP A 265 2.38 -12.21 -7.79
CA TRP A 265 1.36 -12.52 -8.80
C TRP A 265 0.69 -13.89 -8.62
N VAL A 266 1.22 -14.77 -7.77
CA VAL A 266 0.62 -16.07 -7.45
C VAL A 266 -0.11 -16.02 -6.11
N VAL A 267 0.57 -15.55 -5.07
CA VAL A 267 0.09 -15.61 -3.68
C VAL A 267 -1.08 -14.66 -3.45
N LEU A 268 -0.99 -13.43 -3.96
CA LEU A 268 -2.04 -12.45 -3.70
C LEU A 268 -3.38 -12.81 -4.37
N PRO A 269 -3.44 -13.26 -5.65
CA PRO A 269 -4.68 -13.79 -6.21
C PRO A 269 -5.21 -15.00 -5.42
N ALA A 270 -4.34 -15.88 -4.90
CA ALA A 270 -4.75 -16.99 -4.04
C ALA A 270 -5.41 -16.48 -2.76
N VAL A 271 -4.82 -15.49 -2.08
CA VAL A 271 -5.40 -14.83 -0.90
C VAL A 271 -6.75 -14.23 -1.22
N ILE A 272 -6.88 -13.47 -2.31
CA ILE A 272 -8.17 -12.88 -2.71
C ILE A 272 -9.22 -13.96 -2.99
N ALA A 273 -8.84 -15.05 -3.68
CA ALA A 273 -9.73 -16.16 -3.99
C ALA A 273 -10.22 -16.87 -2.71
N VAL A 274 -9.29 -17.22 -1.81
CA VAL A 274 -9.60 -17.83 -0.51
C VAL A 274 -10.49 -16.93 0.34
N VAL A 275 -10.13 -15.65 0.48
CA VAL A 275 -10.96 -14.67 1.21
C VAL A 275 -12.35 -14.56 0.57
N THR A 276 -12.45 -14.56 -0.75
CA THR A 276 -13.75 -14.52 -1.45
C THR A 276 -14.61 -15.75 -1.12
N LEU A 277 -14.01 -16.94 -1.03
CA LEU A 277 -14.71 -18.16 -0.63
C LEU A 277 -15.10 -18.11 0.84
N LEU A 278 -14.20 -17.70 1.73
CA LEU A 278 -14.43 -17.62 3.17
C LEU A 278 -15.50 -16.58 3.54
N LEU A 279 -15.60 -15.48 2.80
CA LEU A 279 -16.64 -14.45 2.98
C LEU A 279 -18.08 -14.96 2.74
N ARG A 280 -18.25 -16.19 2.22
CA ARG A 280 -19.56 -16.87 2.17
C ARG A 280 -20.06 -17.27 3.55
N TYR A 281 -19.15 -17.47 4.51
CA TYR A 281 -19.49 -17.87 5.87
C TYR A 281 -19.74 -16.65 6.78
N PRO A 282 -20.87 -16.59 7.51
CA PRO A 282 -21.21 -15.44 8.35
C PRO A 282 -20.19 -15.12 9.44
N TRP A 283 -19.60 -16.15 10.06
CA TRP A 283 -18.59 -15.98 11.11
C TRP A 283 -17.33 -15.29 10.55
N PHE A 284 -16.86 -15.72 9.38
CA PHE A 284 -15.68 -15.15 8.76
C PHE A 284 -15.92 -13.72 8.29
N ARG A 285 -17.13 -13.41 7.81
CA ARG A 285 -17.52 -12.03 7.48
C ARG A 285 -17.45 -11.09 8.69
N ARG A 286 -17.77 -11.58 9.89
CA ARG A 286 -17.60 -10.79 11.13
C ARG A 286 -16.12 -10.69 11.51
N ALA A 287 -15.39 -11.79 11.47
CA ALA A 287 -13.97 -11.83 11.82
C ALA A 287 -13.08 -10.98 10.87
N SER A 288 -13.42 -10.91 9.58
CA SER A 288 -12.69 -10.12 8.59
C SER A 288 -13.06 -8.63 8.61
N HIS A 289 -14.04 -8.22 9.40
CA HIS A 289 -14.53 -6.84 9.43
C HIS A 289 -13.42 -5.81 9.74
N PRO A 290 -12.55 -6.01 10.77
CA PRO A 290 -11.47 -5.06 11.04
C PRO A 290 -10.55 -4.89 9.82
N PHE A 291 -10.17 -5.98 9.16
CA PHE A 291 -9.32 -5.95 7.97
C PHE A 291 -10.01 -5.26 6.79
N VAL A 292 -11.31 -5.50 6.56
CA VAL A 292 -12.06 -4.79 5.51
C VAL A 292 -12.07 -3.29 5.80
N VAL A 293 -12.37 -2.88 7.03
CA VAL A 293 -12.47 -1.47 7.41
C VAL A 293 -11.11 -0.78 7.28
N VAL A 294 -10.05 -1.37 7.83
CA VAL A 294 -8.66 -0.91 7.69
C VAL A 294 -8.26 -0.81 6.21
N GLY A 295 -8.48 -1.86 5.42
CA GLY A 295 -8.09 -1.89 4.01
C GLY A 295 -8.79 -0.84 3.14
N THR A 296 -10.02 -0.46 3.50
CA THR A 296 -10.76 0.59 2.76
C THR A 296 -10.20 1.99 3.00
N ARG A 297 -9.46 2.16 4.11
CA ARG A 297 -8.74 3.38 4.48
C ARG A 297 -7.25 3.11 4.64
N SER A 298 -6.70 2.24 3.80
CA SER A 298 -5.32 1.76 3.97
C SER A 298 -4.27 2.90 4.00
N LEU A 299 -4.52 4.03 3.34
CA LEU A 299 -3.62 5.19 3.43
C LEU A 299 -3.61 5.81 4.83
N ASP A 300 -4.78 5.96 5.46
CA ASP A 300 -4.88 6.47 6.82
C ASP A 300 -4.14 5.54 7.79
N SER A 301 -4.39 4.23 7.68
CA SER A 301 -3.76 3.22 8.53
C SER A 301 -2.25 3.14 8.30
N TYR A 302 -1.79 3.29 7.06
CA TYR A 302 -0.38 3.36 6.74
C TYR A 302 0.28 4.58 7.39
N VAL A 303 -0.30 5.77 7.22
CA VAL A 303 0.24 7.01 7.80
C VAL A 303 0.27 6.90 9.32
N LEU A 304 -0.80 6.40 9.94
CA LEU A 304 -0.87 6.20 11.37
C LEU A 304 0.21 5.22 11.87
N GLN A 305 0.38 4.09 11.19
CA GLN A 305 1.44 3.13 11.50
C GLN A 305 2.82 3.77 11.37
N ALA A 306 3.10 4.51 10.29
CA ALA A 306 4.39 5.17 10.08
C ALA A 306 4.68 6.20 11.18
N LEU A 307 3.68 7.00 11.58
CA LEU A 307 3.78 7.92 12.72
C LEU A 307 4.16 7.18 14.02
N LEU A 308 3.52 6.05 14.29
CA LEU A 308 3.79 5.24 15.48
C LEU A 308 5.16 4.56 15.42
N LEU A 309 5.61 4.17 14.23
CA LEU A 309 6.92 3.56 14.04
C LEU A 309 8.05 4.54 14.40
N MET A 310 7.85 5.84 14.15
CA MET A 310 8.82 6.88 14.50
C MET A 310 8.71 7.32 15.97
N THR A 311 7.49 7.34 16.53
CA THR A 311 7.26 7.93 17.87
C THR A 311 7.30 6.91 19.00
N LEU A 312 6.84 5.68 18.80
CA LEU A 312 6.80 4.67 19.86
C LEU A 312 8.19 4.31 20.39
N PRO A 313 9.24 4.10 19.57
CA PRO A 313 10.58 3.80 20.09
C PRO A 313 11.19 4.91 20.94
N VAL A 314 10.75 6.17 20.75
CA VAL A 314 11.19 7.32 21.56
C VAL A 314 10.55 7.28 22.96
N VAL A 315 9.32 6.77 23.06
CA VAL A 315 8.57 6.69 24.32
C VAL A 315 8.80 5.36 25.05
N VAL A 316 8.93 4.27 24.29
CA VAL A 316 9.10 2.91 24.77
C VAL A 316 10.41 2.36 24.23
N ILE A 317 11.44 2.40 25.07
CA ILE A 317 12.82 2.05 24.70
C ILE A 317 12.89 0.62 24.12
N GLN A 318 13.57 0.49 22.98
CA GLN A 318 13.88 -0.77 22.29
C GLN A 318 15.21 -1.37 22.80
N PRO A 319 15.45 -2.69 22.66
CA PRO A 319 14.60 -3.69 22.01
C PRO A 319 13.44 -4.18 22.87
N TRP A 320 12.31 -4.51 22.25
CA TRP A 320 11.18 -5.15 22.93
C TRP A 320 11.26 -6.68 22.87
N GLY A 321 10.88 -7.36 23.95
CA GLY A 321 10.66 -8.81 23.93
C GLY A 321 9.40 -9.19 23.13
N PRO A 322 9.19 -10.50 22.83
CA PRO A 322 8.08 -10.97 21.98
C PRO A 322 6.69 -10.60 22.52
N GLY A 323 6.47 -10.65 23.83
CA GLY A 323 5.20 -10.29 24.45
C GLY A 323 4.82 -8.81 24.24
N PRO A 324 5.67 -7.85 24.66
CA PRO A 324 5.45 -6.43 24.38
C PRO A 324 5.34 -6.10 22.89
N ALA A 325 6.16 -6.69 22.03
CA ALA A 325 6.12 -6.53 20.57
C ALA A 325 4.75 -6.93 19.99
N THR A 326 4.22 -8.08 20.40
CA THR A 326 2.89 -8.57 20.05
C THR A 326 1.79 -7.63 20.58
N GLY A 327 1.91 -7.17 21.84
CA GLY A 327 0.97 -6.23 22.43
C GLY A 327 0.91 -4.89 21.70
N ILE A 328 2.07 -4.32 21.34
CA ILE A 328 2.18 -3.08 20.56
C ILE A 328 1.59 -3.27 19.17
N THR A 329 1.90 -4.37 18.49
CA THR A 329 1.36 -4.70 17.17
C THR A 329 -0.16 -4.75 17.16
N LEU A 330 -0.76 -5.42 18.15
CA LEU A 330 -2.22 -5.47 18.29
C LEU A 330 -2.79 -4.10 18.62
N ALA A 331 -2.14 -3.31 19.48
CA ALA A 331 -2.57 -1.95 19.80
C ALA A 331 -2.56 -1.04 18.57
N VAL A 332 -1.51 -1.11 17.73
CA VAL A 332 -1.39 -0.37 16.47
C VAL A 332 -2.51 -0.77 15.50
N LEU A 333 -2.80 -2.08 15.37
CA LEU A 333 -3.89 -2.57 14.52
C LEU A 333 -5.26 -2.09 15.03
N VAL A 334 -5.50 -2.18 16.34
CA VAL A 334 -6.74 -1.71 16.97
C VAL A 334 -6.91 -0.22 16.77
N LEU A 335 -5.85 0.58 16.90
CA LEU A 335 -5.91 2.01 16.65
C LEU A 335 -6.23 2.32 15.19
N CYS A 336 -5.61 1.61 14.24
CA CYS A 336 -5.92 1.72 12.82
C CYS A 336 -7.40 1.40 12.53
N TRP A 337 -7.92 0.34 13.13
CA TRP A 337 -9.31 -0.06 12.99
C TRP A 337 -10.26 0.96 13.64
N ALA A 338 -10.02 1.36 14.88
CA ALA A 338 -10.83 2.33 15.61
C ALA A 338 -10.88 3.68 14.89
N TRP A 339 -9.74 4.15 14.36
CA TRP A 339 -9.70 5.36 13.53
C TRP A 339 -10.56 5.22 12.27
N ALA A 340 -10.46 4.10 11.57
CA ALA A 340 -11.21 3.85 10.36
C ALA A 340 -12.74 3.73 10.61
N GLU A 341 -13.14 3.14 11.73
CA GLU A 341 -14.53 3.11 12.22
C GLU A 341 -15.02 4.51 12.57
N PHE A 342 -14.26 5.24 13.40
CA PHE A 342 -14.60 6.58 13.83
C PHE A 342 -14.86 7.49 12.63
N ARG A 343 -13.98 7.47 11.62
CA ARG A 343 -14.17 8.27 10.41
C ARG A 343 -15.38 7.84 9.58
N THR A 344 -15.74 6.56 9.63
CA THR A 344 -16.91 6.02 8.92
C THR A 344 -18.19 6.47 9.62
N TRP A 345 -18.22 6.33 10.95
CA TRP A 345 -19.28 6.86 11.80
C TRP A 345 -19.45 8.38 11.68
N ALA A 346 -18.36 9.15 11.66
CA ALA A 346 -18.38 10.61 11.53
C ALA A 346 -18.81 11.09 10.13
N GLY A 347 -18.89 10.19 9.13
CA GLY A 347 -19.19 10.56 7.75
C GLY A 347 -18.04 11.31 7.06
N TRP A 348 -16.81 11.16 7.56
CA TRP A 348 -15.61 11.78 6.97
C TRP A 348 -15.19 10.97 5.75
N ALA A 349 -15.82 11.26 4.61
CA ALA A 349 -15.48 10.61 3.35
C ALA A 349 -14.05 10.97 2.86
N LYS A 350 -13.52 12.15 3.22
CA LYS A 350 -12.16 12.62 2.87
C LYS A 350 -11.60 13.52 3.99
N LEU A 351 -10.27 13.53 4.20
CA LEU A 351 -9.63 14.29 5.31
C LEU A 351 -9.96 15.79 5.27
N HIS A 352 -10.14 16.36 4.08
CA HIS A 352 -10.40 17.79 3.87
C HIS A 352 -11.90 18.16 3.80
N ARG A 353 -12.84 17.24 4.09
CA ARG A 353 -14.28 17.55 4.06
C ARG A 353 -14.85 17.56 5.47
N ILE A 354 -15.56 18.63 5.81
CA ILE A 354 -16.32 18.72 7.04
C ILE A 354 -17.31 17.53 7.09
N PRO A 355 -17.42 16.83 8.22
CA PRO A 355 -18.39 15.75 8.40
C PRO A 355 -19.80 16.13 7.96
N SER A 356 -20.44 15.24 7.20
CA SER A 356 -21.85 15.41 6.81
C SER A 356 -22.79 15.46 8.00
N ARG A 357 -22.47 14.73 9.09
CA ARG A 357 -23.27 14.72 10.33
C ARG A 357 -23.22 16.04 11.10
N PHE A 358 -22.11 16.76 11.07
CA PHE A 358 -21.98 18.07 11.71
C PHE A 358 -22.40 19.22 10.77
N ALA A 359 -22.33 19.02 9.45
CA ALA A 359 -22.82 19.98 8.46
C ALA A 359 -24.36 20.17 8.49
N HIS A 360 -25.11 19.18 8.98
CA HIS A 360 -26.56 19.33 9.17
C HIS A 360 -26.95 20.23 10.34
N ARG A 361 -26.07 20.38 11.35
CA ARG A 361 -26.37 21.21 12.53
C ARG A 361 -26.21 22.70 12.25
N SER A 362 -25.30 23.08 11.35
CA SER A 362 -25.09 24.47 10.95
C SER A 362 -26.14 25.01 9.96
N ARG A 363 -26.79 24.15 9.16
CA ARG A 363 -27.91 24.57 8.31
C ARG A 363 -29.21 24.82 9.08
N ARG A 364 -29.49 24.05 10.14
CA ARG A 364 -30.66 24.31 11.01
C ARG A 364 -30.53 25.60 11.83
N HIS A 365 -29.31 26.02 12.15
CA HIS A 365 -29.14 27.28 12.88
C HIS A 365 -29.29 28.52 12.00
N ARG A 366 -28.93 28.44 10.70
CA ARG A 366 -29.16 29.54 9.74
C ARG A 366 -30.62 29.69 9.29
N SER A 367 -31.43 28.62 9.34
CA SER A 367 -32.87 28.72 9.06
C SER A 367 -33.70 29.29 10.22
N LEU A 368 -33.13 29.38 11.43
CA LEU A 368 -33.81 29.93 12.61
C LEU A 368 -33.47 31.40 12.89
N VAL A 369 -32.45 31.97 12.20
CA VAL A 369 -32.05 33.38 12.33
C VAL A 369 -32.50 34.22 11.12
N GLY A 370 -33.11 33.58 10.11
CA GLY A 370 -33.61 34.23 8.89
C GLY A 370 -35.12 34.53 8.86
N PHE A 371 -35.81 34.42 10.00
CA PHE A 371 -37.27 34.67 10.11
C PHE A 371 -37.64 35.84 11.04
N GLU A 372 -36.67 36.71 11.34
CA GLU A 372 -36.90 38.03 11.92
C GLU A 372 -36.16 39.08 11.08
N ARG A 373 -36.81 39.52 10.00
CA ARG A 373 -36.69 40.86 9.42
C ARG A 373 -37.77 41.09 8.37
#